data_AF-A0A534SIA6-F1
#
_entry.id   AF-A0A534SIA6-F1
#
_cell.length_a   1.000
_cell.length_b   1.000
_cell.length_c   1.000
_cell.angle_alpha   90.00
_cell.angle_beta   90.00
_cell.angle_gamma   90.00
#
_symmetry.space_group_name_H-M   'P 1'
#
loop_
_entity.id
_entity.type
_entity.pdbx_description
1 polymer ?
#
loop_
_entity_poly.entity_id
_entity_poly.type
_entity_poly.pdbx_seq_one_letter_code
_entity_poly.pdbx_strand_id
1 'polypeptide(L)' 'MKQYEIWWASLPLPVGRRPVLLLSRNPAYPYLNKVLVAEVTTTVRGIPQEVTVGRPEGLPSASFVNL' A
#
# COMPACT_ATOMS: atom_id res chain seq x y z
N MET A 1 12.43 5.78 2.22
CA MET A 1 11.38 4.98 1.54
C MET A 1 12.05 3.76 0.95
N LYS A 2 11.53 2.58 1.25
CA LYS A 2 11.97 1.33 0.62
C LYS A 2 10.78 0.67 -0.09
N GLN A 3 11.05 0.08 -1.24
CA GLN A 3 10.14 -0.72 -2.02
C GLN A 3 9.58 -1.84 -1.14
N TYR A 4 8.27 -2.04 -1.23
CA TYR A 4 7.48 -2.98 -0.44
C TYR A 4 7.31 -2.65 1.04
N GLU A 5 7.67 -1.45 1.50
CA GLU A 5 7.21 -0.97 2.79
C GLU A 5 5.75 -0.51 2.74
N ILE A 6 5.03 -0.69 3.85
CA ILE A 6 3.69 -0.15 4.05
C ILE A 6 3.79 1.17 4.82
N TRP A 7 3.18 2.21 4.27
CA TRP A 7 3.21 3.57 4.81
C TRP A 7 1.79 4.12 4.93
N TRP A 8 1.56 5.01 5.89
CA TRP A 8 0.31 5.78 5.95
C TRP A 8 0.39 6.97 5.01
N ALA A 9 -0.48 7.00 4.01
CA ALA A 9 -0.59 8.11 3.07
C ALA A 9 -1.93 8.85 3.26
N SER A 10 -1.90 10.16 3.04
CA SER A 10 -3.12 10.97 2.93
C SER A 10 -3.49 11.05 1.45
N LEU A 11 -4.44 10.22 1.02
CA LEU A 11 -4.89 10.19 -0.37
C LEU A 11 -6.01 11.20 -0.58
N PRO A 12 -6.19 11.71 -1.81
CA PRO A 12 -7.29 12.60 -2.14
C PRO A 12 -8.65 11.98 -1.76
N LEU A 13 -9.61 12.84 -1.44
CA LEU A 13 -10.99 12.39 -1.23
C LEU A 13 -11.54 11.74 -2.51
N PRO A 14 -12.36 10.67 -2.40
CA PRO A 14 -13.03 10.18 -1.18
C PRO A 14 -12.23 9.15 -0.36
N VAL A 15 -10.99 8.84 -0.73
CA VAL A 15 -10.24 7.73 -0.11
C VAL A 15 -9.81 8.04 1.32
N GLY A 16 -9.26 9.24 1.52
CA GLY A 16 -8.76 9.71 2.82
C GLY A 16 -7.43 9.08 3.22
N ARG A 17 -7.14 9.10 4.54
CA ARG A 17 -5.87 8.60 5.09
C ARG A 17 -5.92 7.08 5.26
N ARG A 18 -5.05 6.35 4.57
CA ARG A 18 -5.00 4.88 4.58
C ARG A 18 -3.58 4.34 4.44
N PRO A 19 -3.33 3.08 4.86
CA PRO A 19 -2.09 2.41 4.56
C PRO A 19 -1.97 2.14 3.05
N VAL A 20 -0.75 2.27 2.52
CA VAL A 20 -0.41 2.01 1.12
C VAL A 20 0.90 1.23 1.05
N LEU A 21 1.01 0.31 0.08
CA LEU A 21 2.23 -0.43 -0.24
C LEU A 21 3.04 0.32 -1.29
N LEU A 22 4.32 0.58 -1.02
CA LEU A 22 5.20 1.25 -1.97
C LEU A 22 5.66 0.29 -3.08
N LEU A 23 5.29 0.57 -4.33
CA LEU A 23 5.62 -0.27 -5.49
C LEU A 23 6.81 0.26 -6.31
N SER A 24 7.06 1.57 -6.24
CA SER A 24 8.21 2.18 -6.91
C SER A 24 9.53 1.51 -6.50
N ARG A 25 10.38 1.25 -7.48
CA ARG A 25 11.70 0.65 -7.27
C ARG A 25 12.57 1.56 -6.41
N ASN A 26 13.34 0.98 -5.49
CA ASN A 26 14.26 1.71 -4.60
C ASN A 26 15.12 2.77 -5.29
N PRO A 27 15.80 2.47 -6.42
CA PRO A 27 16.66 3.45 -7.08
C PRO A 27 15.90 4.64 -7.67
N ALA A 28 14.58 4.58 -7.78
CA ALA A 28 13.76 5.63 -8.39
C ALA A 28 13.37 6.73 -7.39
N TYR A 29 13.37 6.46 -6.08
CA TYR A 29 12.94 7.44 -5.07
C TYR A 29 13.70 8.78 -5.09
N PRO A 30 15.02 8.83 -5.36
CA PRO A 30 15.74 10.11 -5.43
C PRO A 30 15.38 10.97 -6.65
N TYR A 31 14.78 10.37 -7.69
CA TYR A 31 14.58 11.02 -8.99
C TYR A 31 13.11 11.30 -9.32
N LEU A 32 12.17 10.62 -8.65
CA LEU A 32 10.75 10.73 -8.95
C LEU A 32 10.04 11.69 -7.99
N ASN A 33 9.30 12.66 -8.56
CA ASN A 33 8.37 13.49 -7.80
C ASN A 33 7.05 12.78 -7.47
N LYS A 34 6.81 11.60 -8.07
CA LYS A 34 5.60 10.78 -7.89
C LYS A 34 6.01 9.33 -7.76
N VAL A 35 5.46 8.65 -6.76
CA VAL A 35 5.71 7.23 -6.51
C VAL A 35 4.44 6.43 -6.79
N LEU A 36 4.62 5.21 -7.28
CA LEU A 36 3.54 4.24 -7.46
C LEU A 36 3.30 3.53 -6.14
N VAL A 37 2.04 3.46 -5.74
CA VAL A 37 1.60 2.78 -4.52
C VAL A 37 0.37 1.93 -4.82
N ALA A 38 0.18 0.84 -4.07
CA ALA A 38 -1.07 0.10 -4.02
C ALA A 38 -1.80 0.38 -2.71
N GLU A 39 -3.11 0.54 -2.78
CA GLU A 39 -3.94 0.80 -1.60
C GLU A 39 -4.10 -0.47 -0.77
N VAL A 40 -4.06 -0.32 0.56
CA VAL A 40 -4.36 -1.41 1.49
C VAL A 40 -5.78 -1.25 2.01
N THR A 41 -6.58 -2.31 1.88
CA THR A 41 -7.98 -2.35 2.30
C THR A 41 -8.24 -3.50 3.27
N THR A 42 -9.20 -3.32 4.18
CA THR A 42 -9.68 -4.41 5.05
C THR A 42 -10.81 -5.21 4.40
N THR A 43 -11.35 -4.74 3.28
CA THR A 43 -12.43 -5.41 2.54
C THR A 43 -11.85 -6.44 1.58
N VAL A 44 -12.16 -7.71 1.81
CA VAL A 44 -11.82 -8.82 0.91
C VAL A 44 -12.85 -8.92 -0.22
N ARG A 45 -12.40 -9.06 -1.47
CA ARG A 45 -13.27 -9.29 -2.63
C ARG A 45 -13.10 -10.67 -3.26
N GLY A 46 -12.09 -11.43 -2.84
CA GLY A 46 -11.85 -12.80 -3.31
C GLY A 46 -11.30 -12.85 -4.73
N ILE A 47 -10.54 -11.83 -5.14
CA ILE A 47 -9.96 -11.72 -6.48
C ILE A 47 -8.54 -12.33 -6.45
N PRO A 48 -8.09 -13.07 -7.49
CA PRO A 48 -6.79 -13.74 -7.49
C PRO A 48 -5.56 -12.85 -7.25
N GLN A 49 -5.68 -11.55 -7.48
CA GLN A 49 -4.60 -10.57 -7.32
C GLN A 49 -4.53 -9.94 -5.92
N GLU A 50 -5.42 -10.33 -5.00
CA GLU A 50 -5.38 -9.86 -3.63
C GLU A 50 -4.23 -10.52 -2.86
N VAL A 51 -3.33 -9.70 -2.31
CA VAL A 51 -2.25 -10.16 -1.44
C VAL A 51 -2.58 -9.86 0.00
N THR A 52 -2.62 -10.90 0.83
CA THR A 52 -2.87 -10.79 2.27
C THR A 52 -1.71 -10.11 2.97
N VAL A 53 -2.03 -9.10 3.79
CA VAL A 53 -1.11 -8.40 4.70
C VAL A 53 -1.78 -8.21 6.06
N GLY A 54 -1.05 -7.81 7.09
CA GLY A 54 -1.61 -7.63 8.41
C GLY A 54 -0.60 -7.24 9.48
N ARG A 55 -0.74 -7.89 10.64
CA ARG A 55 0.09 -7.62 11.83
C ARG A 55 1.60 -7.76 11.57
N PRO A 56 2.10 -8.74 10.80
CA PRO A 56 3.54 -8.85 10.52
C PRO A 56 4.12 -7.62 9.82
N GLU A 57 3.31 -6.93 9.02
CA GLU A 57 3.67 -5.71 8.30
C GLU A 57 3.34 -4.42 9.08
N GLY A 58 2.88 -4.54 10.33
CA GLY A 58 2.55 -3.40 11.20
C GLY A 58 1.13 -2.85 11.08
N LEU A 59 0.21 -3.59 10.44
CA LEU A 59 -1.20 -3.21 10.34
C LEU A 59 -2.01 -3.71 11.57
N PRO A 60 -3.07 -2.99 11.98
CA PRO A 60 -3.86 -3.37 13.16
C PRO A 60 -4.71 -4.63 12.95
N SER A 61 -5.07 -4.94 11.71
CA SER A 61 -5.96 -6.06 11.34
C SER A 61 -5.51 -6.71 10.03
N ALA A 62 -6.03 -7.91 9.76
CA ALA A 62 -5.90 -8.54 8.45
C ALA A 62 -6.44 -7.58 7.37
N SER A 63 -5.63 -7.39 6.33
CA SER A 63 -5.89 -6.47 5.24
C SER A 63 -5.36 -7.07 3.94
N PHE A 64 -5.69 -6.45 2.82
CA PHE A 64 -5.42 -6.94 1.48
C PHE A 64 -4.89 -5.80 0.63
N VAL A 65 -3.94 -6.13 -0.24
CA VAL A 65 -3.42 -5.24 -1.28
C VAL A 65 -3.91 -5.74 -2.62
N ASN A 66 -4.47 -4.85 -3.43
CA ASN A 66 -4.83 -5.15 -4.81
C ASN A 66 -3.67 -4.76 -5.73
N LEU A 67 -3.16 -5.73 -6.51
CA LEU A 67 -1.97 -5.61 -7.37
C LEU A 67 -2.26 -5.88 -8.84
#